data_AF-A0A3B1K8T9-F1
#
_entry.id   AF-A0A3B1K8T9-F1
#
_cell.length_a   1.000
_cell.length_b   1.000
_cell.length_c   1.000
_cell.angle_alpha   90.00
_cell.angle_beta   90.00
_cell.angle_gamma   90.00
#
_symmetry.space_group_name_H-M   'P 1'
#
loop_
_entity.id
_entity.type
_entity.pdbx_description
1 polymer ?
#
loop_
_entity_poly.entity_id
_entity_poly.type
_entity_poly.pdbx_seq_one_letter_code
_entity_poly.pdbx_strand_id
1 'polypeptide(L)'
;MVETAQPEVPILEEEETAFSEPLQSTPVKSRLEQEELKMVLTSPADAEPSTKPSTSGTYIALPPTWRLSELQNLNSAAESETLDISMSSIETPVDRDDSAFLPSSSEGTSTRTSSSDNIAGAGSRGDWSERKWIVNESCLMELFTICHTCGVSINEKKITSSGSKIQIEWTCINHHTGVWQSCPDVRGIPENNLVSSAAIIFTGTTQNEIDEWADLLNLQLPKKTSYYALQSNYMIPVIHKAYTEMQEEFLTELRERVAAGGHTDICGDARSDSPGYSAKYTCYSFMDDATKKVIMSDLIQVSEATSSPAMEPVGFRRGLDRLLDSGVSVDVVTTDRAPSIRKIMRESYPELRHQFDPWHVAKGIKKKATALARKKENRDLQPWIKSLGNHIWFSCSSCGGDEKELRHRWTSILHHVCGVHRWEGEDGQEYSCRHDDISEDQQRRKKWLKEGSAAWNALKSVVMDKNLLRDLSHMTLFKHTGDLEVLHSSMLKYAEKRRHFTYVTMQARLQLSIMDHNHNVGRQHARTQSGQEKFNVFHSRQSNQWVARKLYEPTTQEFRKELVEQVLQRRLDKNVRLGDPAFHIHPPVSIPANIAPTPKPNKTDLVAEHASRFPKKHTNVENVDF
;
A
#
# COMPACT_ATOMS: atom_id res chain seq x y z
N MET A 1 79.06 26.92 -13.57
CA MET A 1 78.85 27.58 -14.87
C MET A 1 77.40 27.37 -15.26
N VAL A 2 76.50 28.35 -15.25
CA VAL A 2 76.57 29.77 -14.84
C VAL A 2 75.21 30.11 -14.20
N GLU A 3 75.26 30.83 -13.07
CA GLU A 3 74.42 31.95 -12.57
C GLU A 3 73.13 32.34 -13.36
N THR A 4 72.05 32.94 -12.83
CA THR A 4 71.65 33.56 -11.52
C THR A 4 70.10 33.74 -11.52
N ALA A 5 69.34 34.17 -10.50
CA ALA A 5 69.51 34.52 -9.07
C ALA A 5 68.13 34.42 -8.34
N GLN A 6 68.08 34.72 -7.04
CA GLN A 6 66.94 35.38 -6.37
C GLN A 6 67.30 36.87 -6.13
N PRO A 7 66.33 37.80 -6.06
CA PRO A 7 65.81 38.29 -4.76
C PRO A 7 64.31 38.72 -4.81
N GLU A 8 63.57 39.12 -3.77
CA GLU A 8 63.61 38.95 -2.28
C GLU A 8 62.20 39.25 -1.72
N VAL A 9 62.03 39.33 -0.38
CA VAL A 9 60.78 39.69 0.34
C VAL A 9 60.86 41.15 0.84
N PRO A 10 59.74 41.83 1.14
CA PRO A 10 59.68 42.43 2.47
C PRO A 10 58.36 42.15 3.23
N ILE A 11 58.54 41.80 4.50
CA ILE A 11 57.52 41.83 5.56
C ILE A 11 57.61 43.22 6.20
N LEU A 12 56.48 43.80 6.58
CA LEU A 12 56.45 44.83 7.61
C LEU A 12 55.31 44.54 8.60
N GLU A 13 55.77 44.20 9.81
CA GLU A 13 55.29 44.61 11.15
C GLU A 13 54.59 45.99 11.17
N GLU A 14 53.74 46.37 12.15
CA GLU A 14 53.51 45.84 13.50
C GLU A 14 52.17 46.37 14.10
N GLU A 15 51.95 46.08 15.39
CA GLU A 15 51.06 46.71 16.39
C GLU A 15 49.77 45.97 16.81
N GLU A 16 49.93 45.11 17.82
CA GLU A 16 48.88 44.86 18.81
C GLU A 16 48.65 46.11 19.66
N THR A 17 47.39 46.54 19.81
CA THR A 17 46.96 47.27 21.02
C THR A 17 45.66 46.68 21.56
N ALA A 18 45.75 46.04 22.73
CA ALA A 18 44.60 45.51 23.43
C ALA A 18 43.84 46.64 24.13
N PHE A 19 42.51 46.65 23.99
CA PHE A 19 41.63 47.27 24.98
C PHE A 19 40.43 46.36 25.30
N SER A 20 40.05 46.38 26.57
CA SER A 20 39.23 45.39 27.24
C SER A 20 37.79 45.84 27.49
N GLU A 21 36.95 44.85 27.84
CA GLU A 21 35.65 44.96 28.53
C GLU A 21 34.35 45.13 27.68
N PRO A 22 33.19 44.67 28.20
CA PRO A 22 32.24 43.91 27.38
C PRO A 22 30.86 44.56 27.19
N LEU A 23 30.13 44.13 26.14
CA LEU A 23 28.70 44.42 25.97
C LEU A 23 27.82 43.18 26.14
N GLN A 24 27.43 42.98 27.39
CA GLN A 24 26.09 42.64 27.89
C GLN A 24 25.11 41.90 26.97
N SER A 25 24.78 40.67 27.39
CA SER A 25 23.57 39.97 27.01
C SER A 25 22.29 40.75 27.35
N THR A 26 21.34 40.82 26.43
CA THR A 26 19.93 41.13 26.74
C THR A 26 19.04 39.91 26.43
N PRO A 27 18.30 39.36 27.42
CA PRO A 27 17.43 38.20 27.20
C PRO A 27 16.03 38.64 26.79
N VAL A 28 15.60 38.31 25.56
CA VAL A 28 14.19 38.46 25.18
C VAL A 28 13.39 37.34 25.85
N LYS A 29 12.76 37.68 26.96
CA LYS A 29 11.88 36.77 27.71
C LYS A 29 10.63 36.41 26.90
N SER A 30 10.20 35.17 27.11
CA SER A 30 8.90 34.64 26.71
C SER A 30 7.73 35.59 27.02
N ARG A 31 6.85 35.80 26.05
CA ARG A 31 5.47 36.19 26.30
C ARG A 31 4.54 35.36 25.42
N LEU A 32 4.06 34.25 25.99
CA LEU A 32 2.92 33.53 25.47
C LEU A 32 1.69 34.41 25.68
N GLU A 33 1.11 34.94 24.59
CA GLU A 33 -0.26 35.43 24.60
C GLU A 33 -1.15 34.39 23.94
N GLN A 34 -2.20 33.99 24.65
CA GLN A 34 -3.15 32.97 24.21
C GLN A 34 -4.15 33.60 23.24
N GLU A 35 -3.88 33.53 21.94
CA GLU A 35 -4.92 33.79 20.95
C GLU A 35 -5.82 32.55 20.80
N GLU A 36 -7.00 32.61 21.44
CA GLU A 36 -8.09 31.67 21.17
C GLU A 36 -8.54 31.80 19.70
N LEU A 37 -8.30 30.76 18.91
CA LEU A 37 -8.92 30.58 17.60
C LEU A 37 -10.44 30.38 17.74
N LYS A 38 -11.17 31.49 17.85
CA LYS A 38 -12.64 31.50 17.85
C LYS A 38 -13.13 31.14 16.45
N MET A 39 -13.76 29.97 16.32
CA MET A 39 -14.57 29.65 15.14
C MET A 39 -15.70 30.67 15.00
N VAL A 40 -15.64 31.50 13.96
CA VAL A 40 -16.80 32.30 13.54
C VAL A 40 -17.73 31.40 12.74
N LEU A 41 -18.78 30.90 13.40
CA LEU A 41 -19.89 30.24 12.71
C LEU A 41 -20.75 31.31 12.05
N THR A 42 -20.56 31.56 10.76
CA THR A 42 -21.49 32.36 9.96
C THR A 42 -22.77 31.56 9.68
N SER A 43 -23.91 32.13 10.06
CA SER A 43 -25.23 31.57 9.78
C SER A 43 -25.62 31.84 8.31
N PRO A 44 -26.27 30.90 7.60
CA PRO A 44 -26.66 31.11 6.21
C PRO A 44 -27.95 31.94 6.11
N ALA A 45 -27.81 33.27 6.22
CA ALA A 45 -28.91 34.23 6.04
C ALA A 45 -28.83 35.00 4.70
N ASP A 46 -27.63 35.33 4.23
CA ASP A 46 -27.41 36.38 3.21
C ASP A 46 -26.81 35.88 1.88
N ALA A 47 -27.26 34.72 1.38
CA ALA A 47 -26.85 34.20 0.07
C ALA A 47 -27.99 34.30 -0.96
N GLU A 48 -27.82 35.15 -1.97
CA GLU A 48 -28.81 35.33 -3.05
C GLU A 48 -29.04 34.05 -3.89
N PRO A 49 -30.26 33.82 -4.40
CA PRO A 49 -30.61 32.59 -5.12
C PRO A 49 -30.08 32.56 -6.56
N SER A 50 -29.06 31.74 -6.80
CA SER A 50 -28.57 31.44 -8.16
C SER A 50 -29.49 30.47 -8.91
N THR A 51 -29.91 30.84 -10.13
CA THR A 51 -30.94 30.15 -10.93
C THR A 51 -30.43 29.01 -11.83
N LYS A 52 -29.29 28.38 -11.49
CA LYS A 52 -28.73 27.25 -12.28
C LYS A 52 -28.85 25.92 -11.52
N PRO A 53 -29.52 24.89 -12.09
CA PRO A 53 -29.63 23.59 -11.43
C PRO A 53 -28.28 22.86 -11.43
N SER A 54 -27.75 22.58 -10.23
CA SER A 54 -26.58 21.71 -10.07
C SER A 54 -26.97 20.26 -10.34
N THR A 55 -26.35 19.64 -11.35
CA THR A 55 -26.53 18.23 -11.70
C THR A 55 -25.49 17.31 -11.04
N SER A 56 -24.67 17.82 -10.12
CA SER A 56 -23.67 17.03 -9.38
C SER A 56 -24.32 16.27 -8.21
N GLY A 57 -25.00 15.19 -8.55
CA GLY A 57 -25.60 14.25 -7.58
C GLY A 57 -24.57 13.34 -6.91
N THR A 58 -23.61 13.92 -6.18
CA THR A 58 -22.66 13.15 -5.36
C THR A 58 -23.40 12.60 -4.14
N TYR A 59 -23.79 11.33 -4.19
CA TYR A 59 -24.25 10.61 -3.00
C TYR A 59 -23.06 10.35 -2.06
N ILE A 60 -22.73 11.35 -1.24
CA ILE A 60 -21.96 11.13 -0.02
C ILE A 60 -22.85 10.34 0.93
N ALA A 61 -22.54 9.06 1.13
CA ALA A 61 -23.09 8.32 2.25
C ALA A 61 -22.55 8.96 3.54
N LEU A 62 -23.37 9.83 4.17
CA LEU A 62 -23.05 10.38 5.48
C LEU A 62 -22.88 9.21 6.44
N PRO A 63 -21.74 9.09 7.15
CA PRO A 63 -21.57 8.05 8.14
C PRO A 63 -22.62 8.22 9.24
N PRO A 64 -23.15 7.13 9.82
CA PRO A 64 -24.03 7.24 10.97
C PRO A 64 -23.31 8.01 12.08
N THR A 65 -24.03 8.89 12.78
CA THR A 65 -23.50 9.68 13.89
C THR A 65 -23.23 8.77 15.09
N TRP A 66 -22.05 8.15 15.12
CA TRP A 66 -21.58 7.31 16.21
C TRP A 66 -21.60 8.08 17.54
N ARG A 67 -22.14 7.47 18.60
CA ARG A 67 -22.00 8.07 19.93
C ARG A 67 -20.55 7.96 20.38
N LEU A 68 -20.08 8.92 21.18
CA LEU A 68 -18.72 8.92 21.75
C LEU A 68 -18.38 7.64 22.53
N SER A 69 -19.38 6.93 23.06
CA SER A 69 -19.24 5.62 23.71
C SER A 69 -18.89 4.47 22.75
N GLU A 70 -19.21 4.58 21.46
CA GLU A 70 -18.93 3.55 20.44
C GLU A 70 -17.54 3.74 19.82
N LEU A 71 -17.07 4.98 19.71
CA LEU A 71 -15.71 5.33 19.29
C LEU A 71 -14.63 4.73 20.23
N GLN A 72 -14.93 4.60 21.52
CA GLN A 72 -14.03 3.94 22.48
C GLN A 72 -13.88 2.43 22.21
N ASN A 73 -14.86 1.76 21.61
CA ASN A 73 -14.75 0.36 21.20
C ASN A 73 -13.99 0.20 19.87
N LEU A 74 -14.14 1.13 18.92
CA LEU A 74 -13.36 1.14 17.67
C LEU A 74 -11.85 1.29 17.91
N ASN A 75 -11.44 2.10 18.90
CA ASN A 75 -10.03 2.21 19.32
C ASN A 75 -9.45 0.91 19.92
N SER A 76 -10.27 -0.11 20.22
CA SER A 76 -9.80 -1.44 20.65
C SER A 76 -9.58 -2.43 19.49
N ALA A 77 -9.85 -2.03 18.25
CA ALA A 77 -9.66 -2.87 17.06
C ALA A 77 -8.31 -2.63 16.34
N ALA A 78 -7.61 -1.52 16.61
CA ALA A 78 -6.29 -1.24 16.05
C ALA A 78 -5.15 -1.91 16.84
N GLU A 79 -5.27 -3.23 17.11
CA GLU A 79 -4.26 -4.06 17.77
C GLU A 79 -3.14 -4.47 16.77
N SER A 80 -2.37 -3.49 16.28
CA SER A 80 -1.06 -3.70 15.62
C SER A 80 0.08 -3.58 16.64
N GLU A 81 0.39 -4.67 17.35
CA GLU A 81 1.75 -4.79 17.91
C GLU A 81 2.73 -4.72 16.73
N THR A 82 3.84 -4.01 16.91
CA THR A 82 4.64 -3.41 15.82
C THR A 82 5.16 -4.42 14.79
N LEU A 83 4.34 -4.70 13.78
CA LEU A 83 4.75 -5.34 12.53
C LEU A 83 5.57 -4.35 11.70
N ASP A 84 6.57 -4.86 10.97
CA ASP A 84 7.51 -4.03 10.24
C ASP A 84 7.01 -3.69 8.82
N ILE A 85 6.11 -2.71 8.75
CA ILE A 85 5.53 -2.21 7.49
C ILE A 85 6.57 -1.41 6.65
N SER A 86 7.85 -1.29 7.05
CA SER A 86 8.89 -0.65 6.21
C SER A 86 9.14 -1.36 4.88
N MET A 87 8.77 -2.64 4.77
CA MET A 87 8.81 -3.39 3.51
C MET A 87 7.69 -3.00 2.53
N SER A 88 6.71 -2.20 2.94
CA SER A 88 5.67 -1.66 2.05
C SER A 88 6.25 -0.60 1.09
N SER A 89 5.73 -0.53 -0.13
CA SER A 89 6.09 0.47 -1.16
C SER A 89 5.56 1.89 -0.88
N ILE A 90 5.22 2.18 0.38
CA ILE A 90 4.65 3.45 0.84
C ILE A 90 5.73 4.17 1.64
N GLU A 91 6.34 5.19 1.03
CA GLU A 91 7.32 6.04 1.72
C GLU A 91 6.66 6.79 2.89
N THR A 92 7.12 6.51 4.11
CA THR A 92 6.80 7.33 5.28
C THR A 92 7.74 8.53 5.33
N PRO A 93 7.24 9.75 5.66
CA PRO A 93 8.11 10.90 5.87
C PRO A 93 9.22 10.60 6.88
N VAL A 94 10.46 10.95 6.52
CA VAL A 94 11.64 10.83 7.39
C VAL A 94 11.79 12.13 8.17
N ASP A 95 12.03 12.04 9.49
CA ASP A 95 12.38 13.21 10.29
C ASP A 95 13.71 13.79 9.82
N ARG A 96 13.73 15.09 9.51
CA ARG A 96 14.89 15.76 8.91
C ARG A 96 15.98 16.16 9.89
N ASP A 97 15.74 15.99 11.19
CA ASP A 97 16.57 16.49 12.29
C ASP A 97 17.58 15.47 12.84
N ASP A 98 17.83 14.36 12.13
CA ASP A 98 19.03 13.56 12.40
C ASP A 98 20.26 14.34 11.90
N SER A 99 21.14 14.74 12.82
CA SER A 99 22.27 15.64 12.56
C SER A 99 23.37 15.02 11.66
N ALA A 100 23.18 13.78 11.23
CA ALA A 100 23.96 13.11 10.20
C ALA A 100 23.38 13.25 8.76
N PHE A 101 22.22 13.93 8.59
CA PHE A 101 21.59 14.16 7.29
C PHE A 101 22.31 15.26 6.48
N LEU A 102 23.47 14.93 5.93
CA LEU A 102 23.86 15.52 4.65
C LEU A 102 23.05 14.82 3.56
N PRO A 103 22.13 15.50 2.84
CA PRO A 103 21.63 14.93 1.60
C PRO A 103 22.84 14.69 0.71
N SER A 104 22.97 13.48 0.16
CA SER A 104 23.92 13.28 -0.92
C SER A 104 23.50 14.21 -2.04
N SER A 105 24.27 15.28 -2.25
CA SER A 105 24.32 15.94 -3.55
C SER A 105 24.52 14.82 -4.55
N SER A 106 23.52 14.60 -5.39
CA SER A 106 23.66 13.71 -6.52
C SER A 106 24.71 14.35 -7.44
N GLU A 107 25.97 13.96 -7.23
CA GLU A 107 26.99 14.02 -8.25
C GLU A 107 26.58 13.05 -9.37
N GLY A 108 25.54 13.45 -10.10
CA GLY A 108 25.40 13.05 -11.47
C GLY A 108 26.60 13.64 -12.20
N THR A 109 27.69 12.87 -12.21
CA THR A 109 28.87 13.10 -13.05
C THR A 109 28.37 13.16 -14.48
N SER A 110 28.00 14.37 -14.88
CA SER A 110 27.56 14.68 -16.22
C SER A 110 28.81 14.68 -17.07
N THR A 111 29.20 13.49 -17.54
CA THR A 111 30.11 13.36 -18.67
C THR A 111 29.43 14.02 -19.87
N ARG A 112 29.71 15.31 -20.03
CA ARG A 112 29.30 16.12 -21.19
C ARG A 112 30.08 15.62 -22.40
N THR A 113 29.67 14.50 -22.99
CA THR A 113 30.00 14.19 -24.37
C THR A 113 29.27 15.19 -25.24
N SER A 114 29.95 16.30 -25.53
CA SER A 114 29.50 17.30 -26.50
C SER A 114 29.63 16.72 -27.91
N SER A 115 28.69 15.86 -28.29
CA SER A 115 28.41 15.58 -29.70
C SER A 115 27.83 16.86 -30.31
N SER A 116 28.54 17.41 -31.30
CA SER A 116 28.06 18.54 -32.08
C SER A 116 26.94 18.09 -33.00
N ASP A 117 25.69 18.31 -32.59
CA ASP A 117 24.53 17.98 -33.41
C ASP A 117 24.43 18.93 -34.61
N ASN A 118 24.86 18.44 -35.76
CA ASN A 118 24.56 19.06 -37.05
C ASN A 118 23.07 18.92 -37.33
N ILE A 119 22.41 20.05 -37.61
CA ILE A 119 21.00 20.09 -38.01
C ILE A 119 20.84 19.42 -39.38
N ALA A 120 20.18 18.25 -39.43
CA ALA A 120 19.68 17.68 -40.68
C ALA A 120 18.54 16.67 -40.46
N GLY A 121 17.43 16.89 -41.16
CA GLY A 121 16.58 15.81 -41.70
C GLY A 121 15.58 15.13 -40.75
N ALA A 122 14.29 15.28 -41.07
CA ALA A 122 13.20 14.51 -40.49
C ALA A 122 13.46 12.99 -40.52
N GLY A 123 13.25 12.30 -39.39
CA GLY A 123 13.31 10.83 -39.34
C GLY A 123 13.18 10.21 -37.95
N SER A 124 13.81 10.79 -36.93
CA SER A 124 13.72 10.27 -35.57
C SER A 124 12.42 10.70 -34.89
N ARG A 125 11.52 9.74 -34.63
CA ARG A 125 10.45 9.93 -33.65
C ARG A 125 11.09 9.97 -32.27
N GLY A 126 10.75 10.98 -31.45
CA GLY A 126 11.16 11.00 -30.04
C GLY A 126 10.69 9.73 -29.33
N ASP A 127 11.52 9.23 -28.41
CA ASP A 127 11.14 8.14 -27.52
C ASP A 127 10.03 8.62 -26.57
N TRP A 128 9.05 7.77 -26.27
CA TRP A 128 7.97 8.11 -25.33
C TRP A 128 8.52 8.48 -23.95
N SER A 129 9.72 7.99 -23.58
CA SER A 129 10.39 8.32 -22.32
C SER A 129 10.97 9.75 -22.26
N GLU A 130 10.94 10.51 -23.37
CA GLU A 130 11.49 11.87 -23.43
C GLU A 130 10.88 12.83 -22.39
N ARG A 131 11.68 13.83 -22.00
CA ARG A 131 11.29 14.83 -21.00
C ARG A 131 10.16 15.71 -21.54
N LYS A 132 9.04 15.73 -20.82
CA LYS A 132 7.86 16.54 -21.12
C LYS A 132 7.79 17.75 -20.19
N TRP A 133 7.35 18.89 -20.72
CA TRP A 133 7.21 20.15 -20.00
C TRP A 133 5.76 20.64 -20.05
N ILE A 134 5.30 21.31 -18.99
CA ILE A 134 4.05 22.07 -19.00
C ILE A 134 4.37 23.48 -19.48
N VAL A 135 3.68 23.95 -20.51
CA VAL A 135 3.90 25.25 -21.14
C VAL A 135 2.56 25.95 -21.33
N ASN A 136 2.47 27.22 -20.93
CA ASN A 136 1.27 28.03 -21.14
C ASN A 136 1.01 28.23 -22.64
N GLU A 137 -0.26 28.19 -23.05
CA GLU A 137 -0.65 28.35 -24.45
C GLU A 137 -0.12 29.66 -25.05
N SER A 138 -0.15 30.77 -24.29
CA SER A 138 0.42 32.06 -24.72
C SER A 138 1.89 31.95 -25.14
N CYS A 139 2.73 31.33 -24.30
CA CYS A 139 4.16 31.16 -24.54
C CYS A 139 4.44 30.20 -25.70
N LEU A 140 3.59 29.19 -25.90
CA LEU A 140 3.65 28.34 -27.09
C LEU A 140 3.30 29.11 -28.36
N MET A 141 2.32 30.03 -28.32
CA MET A 141 1.88 30.80 -29.49
C MET A 141 2.89 31.88 -29.93
N GLU A 142 3.79 32.32 -29.05
CA GLU A 142 4.91 33.21 -29.39
C GLU A 142 5.81 32.61 -30.48
N LEU A 143 6.02 31.29 -30.46
CA LEU A 143 6.79 30.55 -31.48
C LEU A 143 6.16 30.63 -32.89
N PHE A 144 4.85 30.86 -32.98
CA PHE A 144 4.12 30.92 -34.24
C PHE A 144 3.84 32.37 -34.69
N THR A 145 4.67 33.33 -34.29
CA THR A 145 4.57 34.72 -34.76
C THR A 145 5.19 34.93 -36.15
N ILE A 146 6.28 34.23 -36.44
CA ILE A 146 7.08 34.41 -37.67
C ILE A 146 7.22 33.07 -38.42
N CYS A 147 7.15 33.13 -39.75
CA CYS A 147 7.37 31.99 -40.63
C CYS A 147 8.84 31.59 -40.64
N HIS A 148 9.14 30.37 -40.21
CA HIS A 148 10.49 29.83 -40.13
C HIS A 148 11.18 29.66 -41.50
N THR A 149 10.40 29.66 -42.59
CA THR A 149 10.91 29.51 -43.97
C THR A 149 11.32 30.85 -44.60
N CYS A 150 10.66 31.96 -44.26
CA CYS A 150 10.87 33.24 -44.94
C CYS A 150 10.98 34.48 -44.04
N GLY A 151 10.90 34.34 -42.71
CA GLY A 151 11.02 35.46 -41.77
C GLY A 151 9.85 36.45 -41.74
N VAL A 152 8.77 36.19 -42.48
CA VAL A 152 7.58 37.05 -42.57
C VAL A 152 6.50 36.59 -41.58
N SER A 153 5.67 37.51 -41.10
CA SER A 153 4.58 37.26 -40.14
C SER A 153 3.63 36.14 -40.59
N ILE A 154 3.19 35.33 -39.62
CA ILE A 154 2.10 34.35 -39.75
C ILE A 154 0.76 35.06 -39.53
N ASN A 155 -0.08 35.12 -40.57
CA ASN A 155 -1.35 35.85 -40.57
C ASN A 155 -2.56 34.95 -40.26
N GLU A 156 -2.47 33.64 -40.52
CA GLU A 156 -3.54 32.68 -40.23
C GLU A 156 -3.04 31.56 -39.32
N LYS A 157 -3.87 31.20 -38.34
CA LYS A 157 -3.62 30.10 -37.40
C LYS A 157 -4.93 29.35 -37.14
N LYS A 158 -4.89 28.03 -37.23
CA LYS A 158 -5.98 27.13 -36.84
C LYS A 158 -5.44 26.16 -35.79
N ILE A 159 -5.91 26.37 -34.56
CA ILE A 159 -5.55 25.56 -33.40
C ILE A 159 -6.61 24.47 -33.22
N THR A 160 -6.18 23.23 -33.03
CA THR A 160 -7.03 22.09 -32.70
C THR A 160 -6.43 21.30 -31.55
N SER A 161 -7.26 20.67 -30.73
CA SER A 161 -6.80 19.88 -29.58
C SER A 161 -7.52 18.53 -29.47
N SER A 162 -6.83 17.55 -28.88
CA SER A 162 -7.34 16.19 -28.67
C SER A 162 -6.71 15.59 -27.41
N GLY A 163 -7.38 15.78 -26.27
CA GLY A 163 -6.79 15.50 -24.95
C GLY A 163 -5.56 16.40 -24.72
N SER A 164 -4.42 15.79 -24.39
CA SER A 164 -3.14 16.49 -24.19
C SER A 164 -2.43 16.95 -25.47
N LYS A 165 -2.94 16.57 -26.66
CA LYS A 165 -2.38 17.02 -27.93
C LYS A 165 -2.95 18.38 -28.33
N ILE A 166 -2.07 19.29 -28.72
CA ILE A 166 -2.39 20.49 -29.48
C ILE A 166 -1.75 20.37 -30.88
N GLN A 167 -2.48 20.78 -31.90
CA GLN A 167 -2.05 20.87 -33.29
C GLN A 167 -2.30 22.30 -33.80
N ILE A 168 -1.27 22.87 -34.42
CA ILE A 168 -1.28 24.24 -34.93
C ILE A 168 -1.01 24.17 -36.43
N GLU A 169 -2.06 24.41 -37.21
CA GLU A 169 -1.96 24.67 -38.66
C GLU A 169 -1.77 26.18 -38.84
N TRP A 170 -0.80 26.60 -39.65
CA TRP A 170 -0.48 28.02 -39.86
C TRP A 170 -0.21 28.34 -41.33
N THR A 171 -0.53 29.57 -41.72
CA THR A 171 -0.21 30.16 -43.03
C THR A 171 0.47 31.52 -42.81
N CYS A 172 1.48 31.85 -43.62
CA CYS A 172 2.11 33.17 -43.62
C CYS A 172 1.69 34.02 -44.82
N ILE A 173 2.03 35.32 -44.78
CA ILE A 173 1.69 36.29 -45.83
C ILE A 173 2.21 35.86 -47.22
N ASN A 174 3.35 35.15 -47.28
CA ASN A 174 3.91 34.61 -48.51
C ASN A 174 3.36 33.22 -48.88
N HIS A 175 2.22 32.82 -48.31
CA HIS A 175 1.52 31.55 -48.55
C HIS A 175 2.29 30.26 -48.20
N HIS A 176 3.39 30.34 -47.43
CA HIS A 176 3.95 29.13 -46.80
C HIS A 176 2.99 28.63 -45.72
N THR A 177 2.72 27.32 -45.74
CA THR A 177 1.89 26.63 -44.75
C THR A 177 2.70 25.64 -43.94
N GLY A 178 2.35 25.44 -42.67
CA GLY A 178 2.92 24.38 -41.85
C GLY A 178 1.93 23.79 -40.86
N VAL A 179 2.25 22.58 -40.39
CA VAL A 179 1.51 21.90 -39.31
C VAL A 179 2.52 21.52 -38.24
N TRP A 180 2.26 21.95 -37.00
CA TRP A 180 3.01 21.54 -35.82
C TRP A 180 2.10 20.79 -34.85
N GLN A 181 2.68 19.85 -34.09
CA GLN A 181 1.96 19.01 -33.14
C GLN A 181 2.79 18.85 -31.87
N SER A 182 2.16 18.91 -30.68
CA SER A 182 2.87 18.77 -29.39
C SER A 182 3.32 17.34 -29.05
N CYS A 183 2.85 16.34 -29.78
CA CYS A 183 3.28 14.94 -29.68
C CYS A 183 2.91 14.16 -30.94
N PRO A 184 3.64 13.06 -31.25
CA PRO A 184 3.33 12.20 -32.39
C PRO A 184 2.04 11.39 -32.16
N ASP A 185 1.52 10.79 -33.24
CA ASP A 185 0.42 9.83 -33.17
C ASP A 185 0.90 8.38 -33.27
N VAL A 186 0.37 7.55 -32.38
CA VAL A 186 0.48 6.08 -32.39
C VAL A 186 -0.77 5.52 -33.04
N ARG A 187 -0.68 5.26 -34.34
CA ARG A 187 -1.80 4.77 -35.18
C ARG A 187 -3.03 5.71 -35.13
N GLY A 188 -2.84 7.02 -35.04
CA GLY A 188 -3.92 8.03 -34.97
C GLY A 188 -4.52 8.26 -33.58
N ILE A 189 -3.89 7.76 -32.50
CA ILE A 189 -4.13 8.24 -31.14
C ILE A 189 -2.89 9.04 -30.70
N PRO A 190 -3.03 10.23 -30.11
CA PRO A 190 -1.88 10.97 -29.59
C PRO A 190 -1.11 10.18 -28.55
N GLU A 191 0.21 10.13 -28.69
CA GLU A 191 1.08 9.32 -27.81
C GLU A 191 0.94 9.74 -26.34
N ASN A 192 0.98 11.04 -26.06
CA ASN A 192 0.82 11.57 -24.71
C ASN A 192 -0.54 11.24 -24.09
N ASN A 193 -1.60 10.98 -24.88
CA ASN A 193 -2.88 10.51 -24.33
C ASN A 193 -2.81 9.06 -23.86
N LEU A 194 -2.03 8.21 -24.53
CA LEU A 194 -1.77 6.83 -24.09
C LEU A 194 -0.88 6.82 -22.85
N VAL A 195 0.27 7.53 -22.91
CA VAL A 195 1.27 7.54 -21.84
C VAL A 195 0.71 8.16 -20.55
N SER A 196 0.00 9.30 -20.63
CA SER A 196 -0.66 9.89 -19.44
C SER A 196 -1.70 8.95 -18.85
N SER A 197 -2.61 8.40 -19.67
CA SER A 197 -3.64 7.46 -19.20
C SER A 197 -3.03 6.19 -18.60
N ALA A 198 -1.90 5.73 -19.12
CA ALA A 198 -1.16 4.58 -18.59
C ALA A 198 -0.52 4.92 -17.23
N ALA A 199 0.14 6.07 -17.13
CA ALA A 199 0.73 6.55 -15.88
C ALA A 199 -0.31 6.61 -14.74
N ILE A 200 -1.51 7.17 -14.99
CA ILE A 200 -2.59 7.29 -14.00
C ILE A 200 -2.93 5.94 -13.35
N ILE A 201 -3.11 4.88 -14.14
CA ILE A 201 -3.46 3.56 -13.61
C ILE A 201 -2.24 2.82 -13.04
N PHE A 202 -1.08 2.88 -13.69
CA PHE A 202 0.12 2.14 -13.27
C PHE A 202 0.73 2.67 -11.97
N THR A 203 0.53 3.94 -11.60
CA THR A 203 0.93 4.48 -10.28
C THR A 203 -0.07 4.15 -9.16
N GLY A 204 -1.28 3.68 -9.49
CA GLY A 204 -2.37 3.42 -8.55
C GLY A 204 -3.40 4.56 -8.43
N THR A 205 -3.10 5.74 -8.97
CA THR A 205 -4.01 6.92 -8.93
C THR A 205 -5.32 6.68 -9.70
N THR A 206 -6.33 7.52 -9.50
CA THR A 206 -7.59 7.48 -10.24
C THR A 206 -7.71 8.65 -11.22
N GLN A 207 -8.47 8.45 -12.31
CA GLN A 207 -8.74 9.54 -13.25
C GLN A 207 -9.37 10.75 -12.55
N ASN A 208 -10.26 10.56 -11.58
CA ASN A 208 -10.93 11.68 -10.90
C ASN A 208 -9.93 12.62 -10.20
N GLU A 209 -8.94 12.07 -9.49
CA GLU A 209 -7.91 12.87 -8.81
C GLU A 209 -7.05 13.67 -9.80
N ILE A 210 -6.76 13.07 -10.96
CA ILE A 210 -5.92 13.68 -11.99
C ILE A 210 -6.71 14.67 -12.86
N ASP A 211 -8.00 14.43 -13.10
CA ASP A 211 -8.97 15.40 -13.66
C ASP A 211 -9.02 16.63 -12.75
N GLU A 212 -9.27 16.45 -11.45
CA GLU A 212 -9.38 17.55 -10.46
C GLU A 212 -8.07 18.34 -10.34
N TRP A 213 -6.91 17.67 -10.35
CA TRP A 213 -5.59 18.31 -10.35
C TRP A 213 -5.29 19.06 -11.66
N ALA A 214 -5.66 18.48 -12.81
CA ALA A 214 -5.44 19.10 -14.11
C ALA A 214 -6.38 20.28 -14.35
N ASP A 215 -7.66 20.18 -13.96
CA ASP A 215 -8.64 21.26 -14.01
C ASP A 215 -8.17 22.47 -13.20
N LEU A 216 -7.60 22.26 -12.00
CA LEU A 216 -7.04 23.33 -11.17
C LEU A 216 -5.85 24.05 -11.83
N LEU A 217 -5.04 23.32 -12.62
CA LEU A 217 -3.92 23.87 -13.40
C LEU A 217 -4.35 24.36 -14.80
N ASN A 218 -5.61 24.19 -15.19
CA ASN A 218 -6.11 24.34 -16.56
C ASN A 218 -5.31 23.52 -17.61
N LEU A 219 -4.78 22.37 -17.19
CA LEU A 219 -3.95 21.47 -18.01
C LEU A 219 -4.84 20.55 -18.87
N GLN A 220 -4.59 20.52 -20.18
CA GLN A 220 -5.33 19.65 -21.08
C GLN A 220 -4.87 18.18 -20.98
N LEU A 221 -5.79 17.28 -20.63
CA LEU A 221 -5.59 15.83 -20.56
C LEU A 221 -6.76 15.06 -21.21
N PRO A 222 -6.65 13.74 -21.43
CA PRO A 222 -7.77 12.92 -21.86
C PRO A 222 -8.95 12.99 -20.88
N LYS A 223 -10.12 13.45 -21.35
CA LYS A 223 -11.37 13.46 -20.58
C LYS A 223 -11.76 12.05 -20.12
N LYS A 224 -12.51 11.93 -19.02
CA LYS A 224 -12.93 10.66 -18.41
C LYS A 224 -13.42 9.60 -19.40
N THR A 225 -14.26 9.96 -20.39
CA THR A 225 -14.77 9.03 -21.42
C THR A 225 -13.65 8.45 -22.28
N SER A 226 -12.73 9.30 -22.76
CA SER A 226 -11.54 8.89 -23.51
C SER A 226 -10.61 8.04 -22.64
N TYR A 227 -10.35 8.45 -21.40
CA TYR A 227 -9.54 7.69 -20.46
C TYR A 227 -10.06 6.26 -20.26
N TYR A 228 -11.34 6.08 -19.92
CA TYR A 228 -11.90 4.75 -19.69
C TYR A 228 -11.94 3.90 -20.98
N ALA A 229 -12.12 4.52 -22.15
CA ALA A 229 -11.96 3.83 -23.42
C ALA A 229 -10.51 3.34 -23.63
N LEU A 230 -9.49 4.19 -23.41
CA LEU A 230 -8.09 3.77 -23.50
C LEU A 230 -7.77 2.66 -22.48
N GLN A 231 -8.19 2.84 -21.23
CA GLN A 231 -7.99 1.89 -20.13
C GLN A 231 -8.49 0.49 -20.47
N SER A 232 -9.73 0.36 -20.95
CA SER A 232 -10.36 -0.95 -21.25
C SER A 232 -9.76 -1.63 -22.48
N ASN A 233 -9.32 -0.85 -23.49
CA ASN A 233 -8.76 -1.41 -24.73
C ASN A 233 -7.27 -1.77 -24.62
N TYR A 234 -6.48 -1.01 -23.85
CA TYR A 234 -5.02 -1.15 -23.81
C TYR A 234 -4.49 -1.49 -22.42
N MET A 235 -4.69 -0.63 -21.42
CA MET A 235 -4.01 -0.76 -20.12
C MET A 235 -4.44 -2.01 -19.35
N ILE A 236 -5.74 -2.27 -19.24
CA ILE A 236 -6.27 -3.45 -18.53
C ILE A 236 -5.79 -4.77 -19.19
N PRO A 237 -5.90 -4.95 -20.52
CA PRO A 237 -5.34 -6.14 -21.17
C PRO A 237 -3.82 -6.30 -21.03
N VAL A 238 -3.04 -5.19 -21.05
CA VAL A 238 -1.59 -5.24 -20.83
C VAL A 238 -1.25 -5.66 -19.40
N ILE A 239 -1.91 -5.08 -18.39
CA ILE A 239 -1.76 -5.49 -16.99
C ILE A 239 -2.07 -6.97 -16.81
N HIS A 240 -3.19 -7.42 -17.39
CA HIS A 240 -3.63 -8.81 -17.27
C HIS A 240 -2.62 -9.77 -17.91
N LYS A 241 -2.13 -9.45 -19.13
CA LYS A 241 -1.10 -10.23 -19.82
C LYS A 241 0.19 -10.31 -18.99
N ALA A 242 0.74 -9.18 -18.58
CA ALA A 242 2.00 -9.12 -17.85
C ALA A 242 1.92 -9.86 -16.50
N TYR A 243 0.79 -9.75 -15.78
CA TYR A 243 0.54 -10.53 -14.58
C TYR A 243 0.51 -12.03 -14.84
N THR A 244 -0.16 -12.47 -15.92
CA THR A 244 -0.25 -13.90 -16.28
C THR A 244 1.10 -14.46 -16.71
N GLU A 245 1.91 -13.69 -17.42
CA GLU A 245 3.28 -14.07 -17.82
C GLU A 245 4.19 -14.22 -16.59
N MET A 246 4.21 -13.23 -15.68
CA MET A 246 4.92 -13.30 -14.40
C MET A 246 4.42 -14.45 -13.51
N GLN A 247 3.11 -14.74 -13.51
CA GLN A 247 2.55 -15.86 -12.76
C GLN A 247 3.05 -17.20 -13.30
N GLU A 248 3.02 -17.41 -14.61
CA GLU A 248 3.45 -18.68 -15.21
C GLU A 248 4.97 -18.91 -15.06
N GLU A 249 5.77 -17.84 -15.07
CA GLU A 249 7.19 -17.87 -14.69
C GLU A 249 7.37 -18.45 -13.28
N PHE A 250 6.69 -17.91 -12.28
CA PHE A 250 6.82 -18.39 -10.89
C PHE A 250 6.22 -19.79 -10.67
N LEU A 251 5.14 -20.15 -11.38
CA LEU A 251 4.62 -21.52 -11.36
C LEU A 251 5.64 -22.50 -11.98
N THR A 252 6.38 -22.07 -13.00
CA THR A 252 7.47 -22.86 -13.60
C THR A 252 8.65 -23.00 -12.64
N GLU A 253 9.11 -21.90 -12.01
CA GLU A 253 10.14 -21.94 -10.95
C GLU A 253 9.77 -22.95 -9.83
N LEU A 254 8.50 -23.00 -9.42
CA LEU A 254 8.02 -23.93 -8.39
C LEU A 254 8.00 -25.38 -8.86
N ARG A 255 7.55 -25.66 -10.10
CA ARG A 255 7.58 -27.02 -10.67
C ARG A 255 9.01 -27.54 -10.78
N GLU A 256 9.94 -26.69 -11.22
CA GLU A 256 11.38 -27.03 -11.32
C GLU A 256 11.99 -27.29 -9.95
N ARG A 257 11.67 -26.46 -8.94
CA ARG A 257 12.07 -26.65 -7.54
C ARG A 257 11.62 -28.02 -7.01
N VAL A 258 10.36 -28.39 -7.23
CA VAL A 258 9.81 -29.70 -6.82
C VAL A 258 10.47 -30.85 -7.59
N ALA A 259 10.69 -30.70 -8.90
CA ALA A 259 11.39 -31.70 -9.71
C ALA A 259 12.85 -31.94 -9.28
N ALA A 260 13.50 -30.92 -8.71
CA ALA A 260 14.83 -31.01 -8.10
C ALA A 260 14.82 -31.64 -6.68
N GLY A 261 13.68 -32.10 -6.17
CA GLY A 261 13.52 -32.63 -4.81
C GLY A 261 13.40 -31.54 -3.72
N GLY A 262 13.11 -30.30 -4.12
CA GLY A 262 12.82 -29.20 -3.21
C GLY A 262 11.39 -29.24 -2.65
N HIS A 263 11.13 -28.34 -1.70
CA HIS A 263 9.90 -28.25 -0.92
C HIS A 263 9.15 -26.94 -1.24
N THR A 264 7.82 -26.97 -1.22
CA THR A 264 6.96 -25.82 -1.53
C THR A 264 6.06 -25.51 -0.33
N ASP A 265 6.50 -24.52 0.42
CA ASP A 265 5.76 -23.95 1.55
C ASP A 265 5.05 -22.68 1.11
N ILE A 266 3.76 -22.57 1.37
CA ILE A 266 2.97 -21.38 1.03
C ILE A 266 2.27 -20.81 2.26
N CYS A 267 2.05 -19.50 2.27
CA CYS A 267 1.14 -18.83 3.19
C CYS A 267 -0.02 -18.19 2.43
N GLY A 268 -1.19 -18.09 3.09
CA GLY A 268 -2.42 -17.61 2.49
C GLY A 268 -3.24 -16.72 3.42
N ASP A 269 -3.74 -15.60 2.89
CA ASP A 269 -4.61 -14.65 3.60
C ASP A 269 -5.53 -13.88 2.62
N ALA A 270 -6.57 -13.23 3.15
CA ALA A 270 -7.64 -12.58 2.41
C ALA A 270 -7.83 -11.11 2.77
N ARG A 271 -7.86 -10.24 1.76
CA ARG A 271 -8.10 -8.81 1.92
C ARG A 271 -9.36 -8.34 1.20
N SER A 272 -10.31 -7.83 1.97
CA SER A 272 -11.57 -7.28 1.47
C SER A 272 -11.48 -5.81 1.04
N ASP A 273 -12.38 -5.40 0.14
CA ASP A 273 -12.46 -4.04 -0.39
C ASP A 273 -13.04 -3.02 0.61
N SER A 274 -13.92 -3.43 1.52
CA SER A 274 -14.42 -2.60 2.61
C SER A 274 -14.32 -3.30 3.99
N PRO A 275 -14.34 -2.56 5.12
CA PRO A 275 -14.39 -3.15 6.45
C PRO A 275 -15.81 -3.58 6.84
N GLY A 276 -15.94 -4.74 7.48
CA GLY A 276 -17.22 -5.25 8.02
C GLY A 276 -18.00 -6.13 7.05
N TYR A 277 -19.31 -6.25 7.28
CA TYR A 277 -20.21 -7.17 6.56
C TYR A 277 -20.73 -6.65 5.21
N SER A 278 -20.10 -5.62 4.65
CA SER A 278 -20.53 -4.90 3.44
C SER A 278 -19.49 -4.92 2.30
N ALA A 279 -18.46 -5.77 2.39
CA ALA A 279 -17.48 -5.92 1.32
C ALA A 279 -18.14 -6.50 0.07
N LYS A 280 -17.89 -5.87 -1.08
CA LYS A 280 -18.32 -6.36 -2.40
C LYS A 280 -17.31 -7.34 -2.97
N TYR A 281 -16.02 -7.14 -2.67
CA TYR A 281 -14.96 -7.99 -3.17
C TYR A 281 -13.99 -8.41 -2.07
N THR A 282 -13.45 -9.62 -2.19
CA THR A 282 -12.32 -10.12 -1.42
C THR A 282 -11.27 -10.68 -2.36
N CYS A 283 -10.02 -10.27 -2.18
CA CYS A 283 -8.87 -10.87 -2.83
C CYS A 283 -8.26 -11.90 -1.89
N TYR A 284 -8.18 -13.17 -2.29
CA TYR A 284 -7.36 -14.17 -1.59
C TYR A 284 -5.99 -14.26 -2.27
N SER A 285 -4.91 -14.25 -1.50
CA SER A 285 -3.54 -14.28 -2.03
C SER A 285 -2.74 -15.43 -1.41
N PHE A 286 -2.01 -16.16 -2.24
CA PHE A 286 -1.02 -17.16 -1.82
C PHE A 286 0.39 -16.69 -2.17
N MET A 287 1.29 -16.83 -1.21
CA MET A 287 2.68 -16.41 -1.29
C MET A 287 3.60 -17.59 -0.99
N ASP A 288 4.66 -17.75 -1.79
CA ASP A 288 5.72 -18.74 -1.54
C ASP A 288 6.55 -18.26 -0.33
N ASP A 289 6.64 -19.09 0.71
CA ASP A 289 7.29 -18.73 1.98
C ASP A 289 8.81 -18.58 1.83
N ALA A 290 9.41 -19.24 0.83
CA ALA A 290 10.84 -19.12 0.54
C ALA A 290 11.20 -17.80 -0.15
N THR A 291 10.50 -17.46 -1.25
CA THR A 291 10.81 -16.25 -2.03
C THR A 291 10.07 -15.00 -1.59
N LYS A 292 8.98 -15.12 -0.82
CA LYS A 292 8.03 -14.04 -0.46
C LYS A 292 7.32 -13.37 -1.65
N LYS A 293 7.39 -14.00 -2.84
CA LYS A 293 6.61 -13.64 -4.03
C LYS A 293 5.18 -14.17 -3.89
N VAL A 294 4.20 -13.40 -4.34
CA VAL A 294 2.81 -13.84 -4.52
C VAL A 294 2.72 -14.65 -5.81
N ILE A 295 2.30 -15.91 -5.68
CA ILE A 295 2.30 -16.92 -6.76
C ILE A 295 0.89 -17.20 -7.31
N MET A 296 -0.14 -16.97 -6.50
CA MET A 296 -1.54 -17.11 -6.89
C MET A 296 -2.38 -16.04 -6.21
N SER A 297 -3.33 -15.47 -6.94
CA SER A 297 -4.36 -14.62 -6.36
C SER A 297 -5.71 -14.89 -7.02
N ASP A 298 -6.78 -14.58 -6.27
CA ASP A 298 -8.14 -14.76 -6.75
C ASP A 298 -9.05 -13.64 -6.24
N LEU A 299 -9.88 -13.09 -7.13
CA LEU A 299 -10.83 -12.02 -6.83
C LEU A 299 -12.25 -12.55 -6.80
N ILE A 300 -12.88 -12.49 -5.64
CA ILE A 300 -14.21 -13.03 -5.37
C ILE A 300 -15.15 -11.85 -5.21
N GLN A 301 -16.25 -11.81 -5.97
CA GLN A 301 -17.38 -10.92 -5.71
C GLN A 301 -18.36 -11.59 -4.74
N VAL A 302 -19.01 -10.79 -3.87
CA VAL A 302 -19.95 -11.27 -2.85
C VAL A 302 -21.12 -12.09 -3.41
N SER A 303 -21.47 -11.92 -4.69
CA SER A 303 -22.47 -12.73 -5.42
C SER A 303 -22.05 -14.19 -5.66
N GLU A 304 -20.75 -14.48 -5.60
CA GLU A 304 -20.18 -15.84 -5.72
C GLU A 304 -20.13 -16.58 -4.37
N ALA A 305 -20.54 -15.91 -3.29
CA ALA A 305 -20.55 -16.43 -1.92
C ALA A 305 -21.91 -16.17 -1.25
N THR A 306 -22.13 -16.76 -0.07
CA THR A 306 -23.37 -16.54 0.69
C THR A 306 -23.39 -15.22 1.47
N SER A 307 -22.22 -14.63 1.70
CA SER A 307 -22.02 -13.41 2.50
C SER A 307 -20.58 -12.93 2.35
N SER A 308 -20.26 -11.70 2.78
CA SER A 308 -18.88 -11.19 2.66
C SER A 308 -17.81 -12.01 3.41
N PRO A 309 -18.04 -12.57 4.62
CA PRO A 309 -17.05 -13.44 5.27
C PRO A 309 -16.93 -14.81 4.58
N ALA A 310 -17.92 -15.22 3.79
CA ALA A 310 -17.86 -16.46 3.02
C ALA A 310 -17.03 -16.34 1.73
N MET A 311 -16.63 -15.12 1.32
CA MET A 311 -15.73 -14.94 0.17
C MET A 311 -14.31 -15.48 0.44
N GLU A 312 -13.81 -15.37 1.67
CA GLU A 312 -12.51 -15.90 2.09
C GLU A 312 -12.37 -17.42 1.84
N PRO A 313 -13.24 -18.31 2.38
CA PRO A 313 -13.13 -19.75 2.13
C PRO A 313 -13.40 -20.15 0.68
N VAL A 314 -14.19 -19.38 -0.08
CA VAL A 314 -14.35 -19.58 -1.53
C VAL A 314 -13.03 -19.30 -2.25
N GLY A 315 -12.38 -18.18 -1.94
CA GLY A 315 -11.11 -17.79 -2.57
C GLY A 315 -9.92 -18.66 -2.17
N PHE A 316 -9.85 -19.09 -0.91
CA PHE A 316 -8.86 -20.06 -0.47
C PHE A 316 -8.93 -21.35 -1.29
N ARG A 317 -10.12 -21.98 -1.33
CA ARG A 317 -10.33 -23.23 -2.07
C ARG A 317 -10.02 -23.04 -3.56
N ARG A 318 -10.64 -22.05 -4.20
CA ARG A 318 -10.50 -21.82 -5.65
C ARG A 318 -9.05 -21.50 -6.06
N GLY A 319 -8.31 -20.75 -5.23
CA GLY A 319 -6.90 -20.46 -5.47
C GLY A 319 -5.97 -21.65 -5.21
N LEU A 320 -6.23 -22.46 -4.17
CA LEU A 320 -5.44 -23.65 -3.87
C LEU A 320 -5.67 -24.76 -4.90
N ASP A 321 -6.93 -25.02 -5.29
CA ASP A 321 -7.29 -25.95 -6.37
C ASP A 321 -6.54 -25.57 -7.66
N ARG A 322 -6.60 -24.29 -8.07
CA ARG A 322 -5.88 -23.77 -9.26
C ARG A 322 -4.36 -23.91 -9.16
N LEU A 323 -3.78 -23.83 -7.96
CA LEU A 323 -2.34 -24.00 -7.76
C LEU A 323 -1.94 -25.47 -7.93
N LEU A 324 -2.69 -26.39 -7.33
CA LEU A 324 -2.48 -27.84 -7.45
C LEU A 324 -2.73 -28.33 -8.89
N ASP A 325 -3.82 -27.89 -9.52
CA ASP A 325 -4.17 -28.18 -10.92
C ASP A 325 -3.10 -27.68 -11.91
N SER A 326 -2.32 -26.65 -11.53
CA SER A 326 -1.19 -26.16 -12.33
C SER A 326 0.05 -27.07 -12.27
N GLY A 327 0.00 -28.18 -11.53
CA GLY A 327 1.10 -29.14 -11.37
C GLY A 327 2.13 -28.75 -10.30
N VAL A 328 1.84 -27.75 -9.46
CA VAL A 328 2.68 -27.40 -8.31
C VAL A 328 2.31 -28.30 -7.13
N SER A 329 3.25 -29.16 -6.70
CA SER A 329 3.13 -29.85 -5.41
C SER A 329 3.33 -28.83 -4.29
N VAL A 330 2.45 -28.86 -3.30
CA VAL A 330 2.51 -28.03 -2.08
C VAL A 330 2.67 -28.97 -0.89
N ASP A 331 3.53 -28.63 0.06
CA ASP A 331 3.81 -29.46 1.24
C ASP A 331 3.16 -28.90 2.51
N VAL A 332 3.29 -27.58 2.71
CA VAL A 332 2.77 -26.86 3.88
C VAL A 332 1.94 -25.65 3.44
N VAL A 333 0.77 -25.50 4.04
CA VAL A 333 -0.07 -24.31 3.91
C VAL A 333 -0.15 -23.61 5.27
N THR A 334 0.25 -22.35 5.34
CA THR A 334 0.19 -21.52 6.55
C THR A 334 -0.94 -20.49 6.43
N THR A 335 -1.87 -20.46 7.37
CA THR A 335 -2.99 -19.51 7.36
C THR A 335 -3.31 -18.96 8.74
N ASP A 336 -4.21 -18.00 8.78
CA ASP A 336 -4.93 -17.63 9.99
C ASP A 336 -5.68 -18.82 10.63
N ARG A 337 -6.01 -18.69 11.93
CA ARG A 337 -6.77 -19.68 12.70
C ARG A 337 -8.28 -19.62 12.40
N ALA A 338 -8.65 -19.46 11.13
CA ALA A 338 -10.02 -19.36 10.66
C ALA A 338 -10.74 -20.72 10.72
N PRO A 339 -11.91 -20.84 11.39
CA PRO A 339 -12.63 -22.12 11.49
C PRO A 339 -13.08 -22.71 10.14
N SER A 340 -13.39 -21.84 9.18
CA SER A 340 -13.75 -22.17 7.80
C SER A 340 -12.58 -22.82 7.05
N ILE A 341 -11.42 -22.16 7.03
CA ILE A 341 -10.20 -22.67 6.38
C ILE A 341 -9.73 -23.96 7.04
N ARG A 342 -9.74 -24.04 8.38
CA ARG A 342 -9.42 -25.27 9.12
C ARG A 342 -10.36 -26.43 8.76
N LYS A 343 -11.64 -26.15 8.49
CA LYS A 343 -12.58 -27.16 8.01
C LYS A 343 -12.19 -27.64 6.60
N ILE A 344 -11.89 -26.71 5.70
CA ILE A 344 -11.47 -27.02 4.32
C ILE A 344 -10.20 -27.87 4.31
N MET A 345 -9.14 -27.48 5.02
CA MET A 345 -7.89 -28.26 5.09
C MET A 345 -8.14 -29.70 5.55
N ARG A 346 -8.90 -29.90 6.65
CA ARG A 346 -9.20 -31.24 7.17
C ARG A 346 -10.03 -32.11 6.21
N GLU A 347 -10.95 -31.52 5.46
CA GLU A 347 -11.97 -32.27 4.69
C GLU A 347 -11.69 -32.33 3.19
N SER A 348 -10.84 -31.44 2.66
CA SER A 348 -10.53 -31.33 1.23
C SER A 348 -9.05 -31.54 0.90
N TYR A 349 -8.14 -31.27 1.85
CA TYR A 349 -6.69 -31.42 1.64
C TYR A 349 -5.99 -32.11 2.84
N PRO A 350 -6.46 -33.30 3.27
CA PRO A 350 -5.96 -33.97 4.49
C PRO A 350 -4.48 -34.39 4.41
N GLU A 351 -3.92 -34.49 3.20
CA GLU A 351 -2.52 -34.76 2.92
C GLU A 351 -1.59 -33.54 3.14
N LEU A 352 -2.12 -32.31 3.03
CA LEU A 352 -1.33 -31.09 3.19
C LEU A 352 -1.11 -30.74 4.65
N ARG A 353 0.13 -30.39 5.03
CA ARG A 353 0.43 -29.96 6.41
C ARG A 353 -0.11 -28.55 6.66
N HIS A 354 -1.20 -28.45 7.41
CA HIS A 354 -1.75 -27.15 7.81
C HIS A 354 -0.99 -26.57 9.01
N GLN A 355 -0.41 -25.38 8.85
CA GLN A 355 0.15 -24.57 9.93
C GLN A 355 -0.73 -23.33 10.20
N PHE A 356 -0.77 -22.87 11.46
CA PHE A 356 -1.35 -21.60 11.88
C PHE A 356 -0.26 -20.56 12.12
N ASP A 357 -0.57 -19.30 11.83
CA ASP A 357 0.26 -18.17 12.24
C ASP A 357 0.36 -18.04 13.79
N PRO A 358 1.57 -18.11 14.38
CA PRO A 358 1.79 -17.96 15.82
C PRO A 358 1.52 -16.56 16.38
N TRP A 359 1.66 -15.49 15.58
CA TRP A 359 1.32 -14.12 15.97
C TRP A 359 -0.17 -13.97 16.23
N HIS A 360 -1.03 -14.49 15.34
CA HIS A 360 -2.49 -14.45 15.52
C HIS A 360 -2.91 -15.21 16.79
N VAL A 361 -2.24 -16.33 17.10
CA VAL A 361 -2.45 -17.08 18.35
C VAL A 361 -1.94 -16.31 19.57
N ALA A 362 -0.73 -15.73 19.51
CA ALA A 362 -0.14 -14.92 20.59
C ALA A 362 -1.00 -13.69 20.92
N LYS A 363 -1.51 -12.99 19.90
CA LYS A 363 -2.47 -11.88 20.02
C LYS A 363 -3.76 -12.33 20.70
N GLY A 364 -4.31 -13.48 20.31
CA GLY A 364 -5.47 -14.09 20.98
C GLY A 364 -5.22 -14.41 22.46
N ILE A 365 -4.04 -14.93 22.81
CA ILE A 365 -3.60 -15.18 24.19
C ILE A 365 -3.49 -13.87 24.98
N LYS A 366 -2.80 -12.85 24.44
CA LYS A 366 -2.66 -11.53 25.08
C LYS A 366 -4.02 -10.90 25.36
N LYS A 367 -4.96 -10.97 24.42
CA LYS A 367 -6.33 -10.46 24.57
C LYS A 367 -7.10 -11.16 25.69
N LYS A 368 -7.06 -12.51 25.73
CA LYS A 368 -7.65 -13.30 26.83
C LYS A 368 -7.02 -12.95 28.19
N ALA A 369 -5.69 -12.92 28.27
CA ALA A 369 -4.96 -12.59 29.50
C ALA A 369 -5.26 -11.16 29.99
N THR A 370 -5.31 -10.19 29.08
CA THR A 370 -5.67 -8.79 29.38
C THR A 370 -7.09 -8.69 29.94
N ALA A 371 -8.05 -9.40 29.35
CA ALA A 371 -9.43 -9.42 29.84
C ALA A 371 -9.54 -10.04 31.24
N LEU A 372 -8.80 -11.12 31.52
CA LEU A 372 -8.75 -11.73 32.86
C LEU A 372 -8.08 -10.81 33.89
N ALA A 373 -6.98 -10.15 33.51
CA ALA A 373 -6.19 -9.26 34.36
C ALA A 373 -6.85 -7.88 34.63
N ARG A 374 -8.01 -7.59 34.02
CA ARG A 374 -8.88 -6.46 34.40
C ARG A 374 -9.68 -6.74 35.69
N LYS A 375 -9.89 -8.02 36.05
CA LYS A 375 -10.57 -8.39 37.29
C LYS A 375 -9.69 -8.07 38.51
N LYS A 376 -10.28 -7.63 39.62
CA LYS A 376 -9.56 -7.11 40.79
C LYS A 376 -8.63 -8.18 41.41
N GLU A 377 -9.13 -9.40 41.48
CA GLU A 377 -8.48 -10.61 41.99
C GLU A 377 -7.34 -11.15 41.09
N ASN A 378 -7.24 -10.68 39.84
CA ASN A 378 -6.27 -11.14 38.86
C ASN A 378 -5.26 -10.05 38.46
N ARG A 379 -5.21 -8.91 39.16
CA ARG A 379 -4.37 -7.76 38.78
C ARG A 379 -2.88 -8.10 38.63
N ASP A 380 -2.38 -9.04 39.43
CA ASP A 380 -0.99 -9.48 39.40
C ASP A 380 -0.60 -10.21 38.09
N LEU A 381 -1.58 -10.58 37.25
CA LEU A 381 -1.34 -11.11 35.90
C LEU A 381 -0.87 -10.02 34.91
N GLN A 382 -1.19 -8.73 35.13
CA GLN A 382 -0.87 -7.64 34.19
C GLN A 382 0.61 -7.60 33.76
N PRO A 383 1.62 -7.66 34.66
CA PRO A 383 3.04 -7.57 34.29
C PRO A 383 3.51 -8.73 33.41
N TRP A 384 2.80 -9.87 33.43
CA TRP A 384 3.18 -11.09 32.72
C TRP A 384 2.65 -11.14 31.28
N ILE A 385 1.67 -10.32 30.89
CA ILE A 385 0.99 -10.42 29.58
C ILE A 385 1.96 -10.33 28.39
N LYS A 386 2.95 -9.41 28.45
CA LYS A 386 3.99 -9.31 27.42
C LYS A 386 4.84 -10.58 27.36
N SER A 387 5.26 -11.09 28.53
CA SER A 387 6.04 -12.32 28.65
C SER A 387 5.30 -13.54 28.10
N LEU A 388 3.98 -13.67 28.32
CA LEU A 388 3.19 -14.78 27.77
C LEU A 388 3.24 -14.84 26.24
N GLY A 389 3.11 -13.68 25.59
CA GLY A 389 3.20 -13.58 24.13
C GLY A 389 4.59 -13.88 23.59
N ASN A 390 5.62 -13.35 24.25
CA ASN A 390 7.00 -13.66 23.90
C ASN A 390 7.33 -15.14 24.13
N HIS A 391 6.71 -15.76 25.13
CA HIS A 391 6.94 -17.16 25.50
C HIS A 391 6.29 -18.14 24.52
N ILE A 392 5.06 -17.89 24.04
CA ILE A 392 4.48 -18.73 22.96
C ILE A 392 5.30 -18.58 21.67
N TRP A 393 5.72 -17.35 21.33
CA TRP A 393 6.57 -17.08 20.16
C TRP A 393 7.90 -17.84 20.23
N PHE A 394 8.61 -17.73 21.37
CA PHE A 394 9.81 -18.51 21.66
C PHE A 394 9.55 -20.02 21.62
N SER A 395 8.46 -20.49 22.22
CA SER A 395 8.13 -21.93 22.24
C SER A 395 7.98 -22.47 20.82
N CYS A 396 7.23 -21.77 19.96
CA CYS A 396 7.09 -22.14 18.55
C CYS A 396 8.43 -22.08 17.80
N SER A 397 9.19 -20.99 17.92
CA SER A 397 10.44 -20.80 17.17
C SER A 397 11.56 -21.76 17.56
N SER A 398 11.46 -22.41 18.73
CA SER A 398 12.56 -23.18 19.31
C SER A 398 12.24 -24.66 19.55
N CYS A 399 11.01 -25.11 19.26
CA CYS A 399 10.58 -26.51 19.42
C CYS A 399 11.18 -27.49 18.39
N GLY A 400 11.84 -27.00 17.33
CA GLY A 400 12.50 -27.85 16.34
C GLY A 400 11.55 -28.74 15.53
N GLY A 401 10.27 -28.39 15.43
CA GLY A 401 9.26 -29.19 14.73
C GLY A 401 8.51 -30.20 15.60
N ASP A 402 8.90 -30.41 16.86
CA ASP A 402 8.26 -31.38 17.76
C ASP A 402 7.07 -30.77 18.53
N GLU A 403 5.88 -31.37 18.38
CA GLU A 403 4.67 -31.00 19.11
C GLU A 403 4.80 -31.19 20.62
N LYS A 404 5.48 -32.26 21.08
CA LYS A 404 5.65 -32.54 22.51
C LYS A 404 6.53 -31.50 23.16
N GLU A 405 7.66 -31.16 22.52
CA GLU A 405 8.57 -30.12 23.00
C GLU A 405 7.90 -28.73 22.96
N LEU A 406 7.12 -28.42 21.91
CA LEU A 406 6.33 -27.20 21.85
C LEU A 406 5.31 -27.10 22.99
N ARG A 407 4.57 -28.18 23.24
CA ARG A 407 3.62 -28.25 24.36
C ARG A 407 4.34 -28.09 25.69
N HIS A 408 5.41 -28.85 25.93
CA HIS A 408 6.21 -28.78 27.15
C HIS A 408 6.67 -27.34 27.40
N ARG A 409 7.36 -26.74 26.42
CA ARG A 409 7.84 -25.36 26.48
C ARG A 409 6.71 -24.38 26.75
N TRP A 410 5.58 -24.47 26.05
CA TRP A 410 4.45 -23.58 26.32
C TRP A 410 3.95 -23.71 27.77
N THR A 411 3.77 -24.93 28.28
CA THR A 411 3.25 -25.17 29.63
C THR A 411 4.22 -24.78 30.76
N SER A 412 5.54 -24.79 30.51
CA SER A 412 6.55 -24.46 31.53
C SER A 412 6.44 -23.03 32.07
N ILE A 413 5.74 -22.14 31.35
CA ILE A 413 5.44 -20.78 31.82
C ILE A 413 4.74 -20.77 33.18
N LEU A 414 3.97 -21.81 33.52
CA LEU A 414 3.27 -21.92 34.81
C LEU A 414 4.23 -22.12 36.00
N HIS A 415 5.40 -22.74 35.77
CA HIS A 415 6.49 -22.82 36.74
C HIS A 415 7.29 -21.51 36.76
N HIS A 416 7.65 -20.98 35.58
CA HIS A 416 8.42 -19.75 35.46
C HIS A 416 7.75 -18.57 36.18
N VAL A 417 6.44 -18.33 36.00
CA VAL A 417 5.75 -17.20 36.67
C VAL A 417 5.72 -17.30 38.21
N CYS A 418 5.99 -18.48 38.77
CA CYS A 418 6.10 -18.72 40.21
C CYS A 418 7.54 -18.64 40.74
N GLY A 419 8.52 -18.32 39.88
CA GLY A 419 9.95 -18.34 40.23
C GLY A 419 10.55 -19.75 40.29
N VAL A 420 9.83 -20.75 39.78
CA VAL A 420 10.30 -22.15 39.70
C VAL A 420 11.01 -22.33 38.36
N HIS A 421 12.34 -22.33 38.39
CA HIS A 421 13.19 -22.37 37.18
C HIS A 421 13.76 -23.76 36.86
N ARG A 422 13.59 -24.72 37.77
CA ARG A 422 13.86 -26.16 37.58
C ARG A 422 12.69 -26.96 38.18
N TRP A 423 12.27 -28.02 37.51
CA TRP A 423 11.17 -28.88 37.94
C TRP A 423 11.32 -30.29 37.34
N GLU A 424 10.72 -31.28 37.98
CA GLU A 424 10.65 -32.65 37.48
C GLU A 424 9.38 -32.83 36.64
N GLY A 425 9.47 -33.53 35.51
CA GLY A 425 8.34 -33.88 34.65
C GLY A 425 7.55 -35.10 35.13
N GLU A 426 6.39 -35.34 34.52
CA GLU A 426 5.59 -36.57 34.76
C GLU A 426 6.30 -37.86 34.31
N ASP A 427 7.38 -37.72 33.52
CA ASP A 427 8.29 -38.75 33.05
C ASP A 427 9.54 -38.95 33.93
N GLY A 428 9.68 -38.17 35.02
CA GLY A 428 10.84 -38.19 35.90
C GLY A 428 12.08 -37.49 35.33
N GLN A 429 11.96 -36.74 34.23
CA GLN A 429 13.07 -35.98 33.67
C GLN A 429 13.17 -34.59 34.32
N GLU A 430 14.38 -34.13 34.65
CA GLU A 430 14.59 -32.75 35.12
C GLU A 430 14.53 -31.79 33.94
N TYR A 431 13.70 -30.75 34.08
CA TYR A 431 13.50 -29.68 33.14
C TYR A 431 13.87 -28.33 33.75
N SER A 432 14.30 -27.39 32.92
CA SER A 432 14.70 -26.06 33.36
C SER A 432 14.33 -24.96 32.36
N CYS A 433 14.25 -23.72 32.85
CA CYS A 433 14.08 -22.56 31.99
C CYS A 433 15.30 -22.36 31.07
N ARG A 434 15.08 -22.14 29.77
CA ARG A 434 16.13 -21.84 28.80
C ARG A 434 16.52 -20.35 28.79
N HIS A 435 16.99 -19.87 29.94
CA HIS A 435 17.64 -18.57 30.11
C HIS A 435 18.72 -18.70 31.19
N ASP A 436 19.71 -17.81 31.21
CA ASP A 436 20.72 -17.76 32.27
C ASP A 436 20.08 -17.51 33.65
N ASP A 437 20.83 -17.80 34.72
CA ASP A 437 20.34 -17.61 36.09
C ASP A 437 19.94 -16.14 36.31
N ILE A 438 18.70 -15.94 36.76
CA ILE A 438 18.15 -14.62 37.04
C ILE A 438 18.85 -14.06 38.28
N SER A 439 19.54 -12.93 38.14
CA SER A 439 20.28 -12.35 39.26
C SER A 439 19.35 -12.01 40.43
N GLU A 440 19.85 -12.04 41.67
CA GLU A 440 19.03 -11.78 42.85
C GLU A 440 18.23 -10.48 42.76
N ASP A 441 18.81 -9.42 42.18
CA ASP A 441 18.12 -8.14 41.98
C ASP A 441 16.96 -8.24 40.99
N GLN A 442 17.10 -9.02 39.92
CA GLN A 442 15.99 -9.29 39.00
C GLN A 442 14.93 -10.18 39.69
N GLN A 443 15.35 -11.17 40.49
CA GLN A 443 14.46 -12.03 41.27
C GLN A 443 13.65 -11.22 42.30
N ARG A 444 14.29 -10.25 42.99
CA ARG A 444 13.67 -9.31 43.93
C ARG A 444 12.71 -8.31 43.26
N ARG A 445 12.99 -7.88 42.03
CA ARG A 445 12.18 -6.88 41.29
C ARG A 445 10.97 -7.51 40.57
N LYS A 446 11.03 -8.80 40.22
CA LYS A 446 9.93 -9.49 39.53
C LYS A 446 8.74 -9.75 40.48
N LYS A 447 7.53 -9.53 39.97
CA LYS A 447 6.26 -9.79 40.68
C LYS A 447 5.79 -11.22 40.40
N TRP A 448 6.41 -12.19 41.08
CA TRP A 448 6.04 -13.60 40.96
C TRP A 448 4.59 -13.86 41.38
N LEU A 449 3.92 -14.76 40.66
CA LEU A 449 2.60 -15.24 41.04
C LEU A 449 2.74 -16.34 42.09
N LYS A 450 1.89 -16.32 43.12
CA LYS A 450 1.77 -17.46 44.03
C LYS A 450 0.97 -18.59 43.37
N GLU A 451 1.48 -19.81 43.38
CA GLU A 451 0.75 -20.98 42.91
C GLU A 451 -0.61 -21.12 43.65
N GLY A 452 -1.65 -21.54 42.92
CA GLY A 452 -3.02 -21.64 43.46
C GLY A 452 -3.72 -20.29 43.74
N SER A 453 -3.07 -19.14 43.54
CA SER A 453 -3.73 -17.83 43.60
C SER A 453 -4.77 -17.65 42.50
N ALA A 454 -5.70 -16.69 42.67
CA ALA A 454 -6.70 -16.37 41.64
C ALA A 454 -6.03 -16.00 40.29
N ALA A 455 -5.02 -15.13 40.32
CA ALA A 455 -4.24 -14.75 39.14
C ALA A 455 -3.55 -15.95 38.46
N TRP A 456 -2.94 -16.86 39.24
CA TRP A 456 -2.29 -18.05 38.69
C TRP A 456 -3.30 -19.05 38.12
N ASN A 457 -4.44 -19.29 38.79
CA ASN A 457 -5.51 -20.15 38.27
C ASN A 457 -6.13 -19.56 36.99
N ALA A 458 -6.30 -18.24 36.92
CA ALA A 458 -6.74 -17.55 35.72
C ALA A 458 -5.74 -17.74 34.56
N LEU A 459 -4.44 -17.62 34.82
CA LEU A 459 -3.40 -17.91 33.83
C LEU A 459 -3.40 -19.40 33.40
N LYS A 460 -3.47 -20.33 34.35
CA LYS A 460 -3.55 -21.77 34.10
C LYS A 460 -4.73 -22.12 33.19
N SER A 461 -5.86 -21.43 33.33
CA SER A 461 -7.02 -21.61 32.43
C SER A 461 -6.77 -21.18 30.97
N VAL A 462 -5.83 -20.25 30.74
CA VAL A 462 -5.41 -19.81 29.40
C VAL A 462 -4.34 -20.75 28.83
N VAL A 463 -3.33 -21.09 29.63
CA VAL A 463 -2.20 -21.95 29.21
C VAL A 463 -2.69 -23.37 28.92
N MET A 464 -3.57 -23.91 29.77
CA MET A 464 -4.12 -25.27 29.67
C MET A 464 -5.44 -25.35 28.88
N ASP A 465 -5.79 -24.33 28.09
CA ASP A 465 -6.98 -24.38 27.21
C ASP A 465 -6.85 -25.55 26.24
N LYS A 466 -7.77 -26.53 26.32
CA LYS A 466 -7.74 -27.76 25.51
C LYS A 466 -7.69 -27.48 24.01
N ASN A 467 -8.30 -26.38 23.56
CA ASN A 467 -8.26 -25.99 22.15
C ASN A 467 -6.90 -25.40 21.77
N LEU A 468 -6.30 -24.53 22.60
CA LEU A 468 -4.95 -24.02 22.38
C LEU A 468 -3.93 -25.16 22.37
N LEU A 469 -3.97 -26.04 23.37
CA LEU A 469 -3.04 -27.16 23.52
C LEU A 469 -3.08 -28.17 22.37
N ARG A 470 -4.25 -28.36 21.72
CA ARG A 470 -4.36 -29.13 20.46
C ARG A 470 -3.78 -28.33 19.28
N ASP A 471 -4.03 -27.03 19.25
CA ASP A 471 -3.68 -26.18 18.12
C ASP A 471 -2.17 -25.81 18.08
N LEU A 472 -1.42 -26.14 19.14
CA LEU A 472 0.05 -26.08 19.15
C LEU A 472 0.69 -26.96 18.06
N SER A 473 0.12 -28.13 17.75
CA SER A 473 0.63 -29.02 16.69
C SER A 473 0.81 -28.30 15.34
N HIS A 474 -0.14 -27.41 15.02
CA HIS A 474 -0.14 -26.57 13.83
C HIS A 474 0.82 -25.36 13.91
N MET A 475 1.65 -25.19 14.94
CA MET A 475 2.63 -24.08 15.03
C MET A 475 4.09 -24.54 15.10
N THR A 476 4.31 -25.85 15.01
CA THR A 476 5.62 -26.54 15.08
C THR A 476 6.67 -26.07 14.07
N LEU A 477 6.28 -25.60 12.87
CA LEU A 477 7.21 -25.10 11.85
C LEU A 477 7.49 -23.59 11.93
N PHE A 478 6.84 -22.87 12.86
CA PHE A 478 7.06 -21.42 13.07
C PHE A 478 6.94 -20.54 11.80
N LYS A 479 6.01 -20.88 10.90
CA LYS A 479 5.66 -20.08 9.71
C LYS A 479 4.57 -19.06 10.03
N HIS A 480 4.55 -17.91 9.35
CA HIS A 480 3.63 -16.79 9.62
C HIS A 480 3.24 -16.02 8.35
N THR A 481 2.09 -15.34 8.36
CA THR A 481 1.50 -14.57 7.25
C THR A 481 1.93 -13.10 7.21
N GLY A 482 2.85 -12.66 8.07
CA GLY A 482 3.23 -11.23 8.19
C GLY A 482 3.66 -10.54 6.88
N ASP A 483 4.23 -11.27 5.92
CA ASP A 483 4.60 -10.74 4.59
C ASP A 483 3.36 -10.44 3.72
N LEU A 484 2.24 -11.15 3.91
CA LEU A 484 0.95 -10.86 3.28
C LEU A 484 0.31 -9.57 3.84
N GLU A 485 0.55 -9.21 5.11
CA GLU A 485 0.10 -7.92 5.64
C GLU A 485 0.88 -6.74 5.01
N VAL A 486 2.15 -6.95 4.63
CA VAL A 486 2.92 -5.97 3.84
C VAL A 486 2.31 -5.81 2.44
N LEU A 487 1.96 -6.91 1.76
CA LEU A 487 1.21 -6.89 0.51
C LEU A 487 -0.14 -6.18 0.67
N HIS A 488 -0.90 -6.48 1.72
CA HIS A 488 -2.21 -5.88 1.96
C HIS A 488 -2.11 -4.37 2.23
N SER A 489 -1.02 -3.90 2.85
CA SER A 489 -0.67 -2.49 2.94
C SER A 489 -0.39 -1.88 1.55
N SER A 490 0.46 -2.51 0.74
CA SER A 490 0.80 -1.99 -0.61
C SER A 490 -0.43 -1.97 -1.55
N MET A 491 -1.34 -2.93 -1.42
CA MET A 491 -2.62 -2.96 -2.16
C MET A 491 -3.53 -1.75 -1.90
N LEU A 492 -3.32 -0.97 -0.84
CA LEU A 492 -4.10 0.26 -0.62
C LEU A 492 -3.74 1.38 -1.61
N LYS A 493 -2.51 1.39 -2.14
CA LYS A 493 -2.03 2.31 -3.19
C LYS A 493 -2.80 2.15 -4.49
N TYR A 494 -3.14 0.91 -4.85
CA TYR A 494 -3.82 0.57 -6.10
C TYR A 494 -5.33 0.42 -5.93
N ALA A 495 -5.78 -0.13 -4.80
CA ALA A 495 -7.18 -0.41 -4.50
C ALA A 495 -7.50 0.08 -3.07
N GLU A 496 -7.71 1.39 -2.90
CA GLU A 496 -8.08 1.97 -1.61
C GLU A 496 -9.51 1.60 -1.17
N LYS A 497 -9.72 1.33 0.12
CA LYS A 497 -10.99 0.82 0.68
C LYS A 497 -12.18 1.79 0.62
N ARG A 498 -11.95 3.05 0.26
CA ARG A 498 -12.98 4.12 0.21
C ARG A 498 -13.56 4.35 -1.20
N ARG A 499 -12.99 3.73 -2.24
CA ARG A 499 -13.46 3.85 -3.63
C ARG A 499 -14.00 2.53 -4.16
N HIS A 500 -15.07 2.63 -4.92
CA HIS A 500 -15.62 1.50 -5.68
C HIS A 500 -14.94 1.39 -7.04
N PHE A 501 -14.61 0.16 -7.44
CA PHE A 501 -14.13 -0.19 -8.77
C PHE A 501 -15.03 -1.25 -9.40
N THR A 502 -15.16 -1.24 -10.73
CA THR A 502 -15.76 -2.36 -11.47
C THR A 502 -14.90 -3.61 -11.29
N TYR A 503 -15.46 -4.81 -11.51
CA TYR A 503 -14.73 -6.07 -11.29
C TYR A 503 -13.40 -6.10 -12.04
N VAL A 504 -13.41 -5.77 -13.33
CA VAL A 504 -12.22 -5.79 -14.21
C VAL A 504 -11.18 -4.75 -13.77
N THR A 505 -11.61 -3.53 -13.42
CA THR A 505 -10.69 -2.49 -12.93
C THR A 505 -10.13 -2.84 -11.55
N MET A 506 -10.90 -3.50 -10.68
CA MET A 506 -10.44 -4.02 -9.38
C MET A 506 -9.37 -5.11 -9.60
N GLN A 507 -9.65 -6.08 -10.48
CA GLN A 507 -8.71 -7.15 -10.82
C GLN A 507 -7.38 -6.60 -11.34
N ALA A 508 -7.42 -5.69 -12.33
CA ALA A 508 -6.21 -5.06 -12.86
C ALA A 508 -5.42 -4.25 -11.80
N ARG A 509 -6.12 -3.58 -10.86
CA ARG A 509 -5.46 -2.85 -9.75
C ARG A 509 -4.80 -3.79 -8.75
N LEU A 510 -5.41 -4.93 -8.45
CA LEU A 510 -4.81 -5.96 -7.58
C LEU A 510 -3.62 -6.64 -8.27
N GLN A 511 -3.72 -6.94 -9.58
CA GLN A 511 -2.61 -7.45 -10.39
C GLN A 511 -1.42 -6.48 -10.40
N LEU A 512 -1.66 -5.17 -10.60
CA LEU A 512 -0.62 -4.13 -10.47
C LEU A 512 0.05 -4.12 -9.09
N SER A 513 -0.74 -4.25 -8.02
CA SER A 513 -0.18 -4.30 -6.66
C SER A 513 0.68 -5.53 -6.42
N ILE A 514 0.30 -6.67 -7.00
CA ILE A 514 1.07 -7.92 -6.89
C ILE A 514 2.36 -7.81 -7.69
N MET A 515 2.35 -7.21 -8.89
CA MET A 515 3.57 -6.92 -9.65
C MET A 515 4.50 -5.93 -8.91
N ASP A 516 3.98 -4.84 -8.33
CA ASP A 516 4.78 -3.89 -7.53
C ASP A 516 5.40 -4.56 -6.29
N HIS A 517 4.65 -5.44 -5.60
CA HIS A 517 5.18 -6.26 -4.51
C HIS A 517 6.29 -7.18 -5.02
N ASN A 518 5.99 -8.07 -5.97
CA ASN A 518 6.90 -9.10 -6.48
C ASN A 518 8.20 -8.52 -7.06
N HIS A 519 8.13 -7.36 -7.73
CA HIS A 519 9.31 -6.63 -8.24
C HIS A 519 10.19 -6.03 -7.13
N ASN A 520 9.64 -5.82 -5.93
CA ASN A 520 10.30 -5.18 -4.78
C ASN A 520 10.49 -6.11 -3.56
N VAL A 521 10.37 -7.42 -3.75
CA VAL A 521 10.75 -8.42 -2.75
C VAL A 521 12.29 -8.53 -2.68
N GLY A 522 12.84 -8.79 -1.48
CA GLY A 522 14.28 -9.02 -1.31
C GLY A 522 15.15 -7.75 -1.21
N ARG A 523 14.55 -6.56 -1.09
CA ARG A 523 15.26 -5.29 -0.83
C ARG A 523 16.17 -5.42 0.39
N GLN A 524 17.39 -4.88 0.31
CA GLN A 524 18.34 -4.96 1.42
C GLN A 524 18.10 -3.86 2.46
N HIS A 525 18.65 -4.06 3.64
CA HIS A 525 18.66 -3.05 4.70
C HIS A 525 19.57 -1.89 4.25
N ALA A 526 19.00 -0.71 4.06
CA ALA A 526 19.71 0.46 3.59
C ALA A 526 20.86 0.83 4.54
N ARG A 527 22.02 1.15 3.96
CA ARG A 527 23.21 1.58 4.71
C ARG A 527 23.50 3.07 4.52
N THR A 528 24.26 3.64 5.45
CA THR A 528 24.93 4.95 5.31
C THR A 528 26.11 4.84 4.35
N GLN A 529 26.69 5.98 3.95
CA GLN A 529 27.98 5.99 3.23
C GLN A 529 29.12 5.33 4.05
N SER A 530 29.02 5.36 5.38
CA SER A 530 29.92 4.65 6.32
C SER A 530 29.57 3.16 6.53
N GLY A 531 28.62 2.61 5.79
CA GLY A 531 28.23 1.18 5.86
C GLY A 531 27.33 0.79 7.04
N GLN A 532 26.93 1.75 7.89
CA GLN A 532 26.07 1.50 9.05
C GLN A 532 24.61 1.30 8.62
N GLU A 533 23.90 0.41 9.31
CA GLU A 533 22.48 0.11 9.05
C GLU A 533 21.58 1.30 9.44
N LYS A 534 20.72 1.73 8.52
CA LYS A 534 19.77 2.83 8.75
C LYS A 534 18.50 2.36 9.44
N PHE A 535 18.02 3.13 10.40
CA PHE A 535 16.76 2.89 11.09
C PHE A 535 15.91 4.15 11.05
N ASN A 536 14.59 3.98 10.99
CA ASN A 536 13.63 5.03 11.31
C ASN A 536 13.14 4.81 12.75
N VAL A 537 13.01 5.87 13.55
CA VAL A 537 12.53 5.79 14.94
C VAL A 537 11.12 6.34 15.04
N PHE A 538 10.24 5.64 15.76
CA PHE A 538 8.88 6.12 15.97
C PHE A 538 8.35 5.79 17.37
N HIS A 539 7.46 6.63 17.88
CA HIS A 539 6.81 6.40 19.17
C HIS A 539 5.59 5.48 19.00
N SER A 540 5.71 4.22 19.45
CA SER A 540 4.60 3.28 19.48
C SER A 540 3.56 3.69 20.52
N ARG A 541 2.37 4.10 20.07
CA ARG A 541 1.24 4.47 20.93
C ARG A 541 0.72 3.32 21.80
N GLN A 542 0.98 2.06 21.42
CA GLN A 542 0.50 0.89 22.16
C GLN A 542 1.41 0.51 23.33
N SER A 543 2.72 0.41 23.09
CA SER A 543 3.71 0.12 24.14
C SER A 543 4.12 1.37 24.91
N ASN A 544 3.76 2.56 24.41
CA ASN A 544 4.20 3.86 24.91
C ASN A 544 5.73 3.95 25.03
N GLN A 545 6.40 3.48 23.97
CA GLN A 545 7.84 3.33 23.86
C GLN A 545 8.31 3.73 22.46
N TRP A 546 9.51 4.28 22.37
CA TRP A 546 10.21 4.45 21.10
C TRP A 546 10.67 3.09 20.56
N VAL A 547 10.50 2.90 19.25
CA VAL A 547 10.85 1.67 18.54
C VAL A 547 11.67 2.04 17.31
N ALA A 548 12.80 1.37 17.13
CA ALA A 548 13.58 1.43 15.89
C ALA A 548 13.00 0.46 14.86
N ARG A 549 12.85 0.93 13.63
CA ARG A 549 12.36 0.18 12.47
C ARG A 549 13.46 0.16 11.42
N LYS A 550 13.68 -0.98 10.75
CA LYS A 550 14.68 -1.04 9.68
C LYS A 550 14.26 -0.12 8.53
N LEU A 551 15.23 0.55 7.91
CA LEU A 551 15.00 1.25 6.65
C LEU A 551 15.55 0.39 5.52
N TYR A 552 14.71 0.06 4.55
CA TYR A 552 15.11 -0.70 3.36
C TYR A 552 15.51 0.23 2.22
N GLU A 553 16.22 -0.30 1.23
CA GLU A 553 16.54 0.41 -0.02
C GLU A 553 15.26 0.92 -0.71
N PRO A 554 15.32 2.03 -1.49
CA PRO A 554 14.16 2.54 -2.23
C PRO A 554 13.56 1.49 -3.17
N THR A 555 12.23 1.50 -3.35
CA THR A 555 11.59 0.61 -4.34
C THR A 555 11.92 1.02 -5.76
N THR A 556 12.23 0.06 -6.63
CA THR A 556 12.29 0.27 -8.08
C THR A 556 10.89 0.17 -8.69
N GLN A 557 10.69 0.86 -9.81
CA GLN A 557 9.38 0.98 -10.46
C GLN A 557 9.49 0.80 -11.99
N GLU A 558 10.55 0.11 -12.43
CA GLU A 558 10.93 -0.04 -13.84
C GLU A 558 9.90 -0.87 -14.62
N PHE A 559 9.26 -1.87 -13.97
CA PHE A 559 8.16 -2.64 -14.56
C PHE A 559 7.03 -1.75 -15.12
N ARG A 560 6.80 -0.55 -14.57
CA ARG A 560 5.81 0.39 -15.11
C ARG A 560 6.20 0.94 -16.48
N LYS A 561 7.49 1.13 -16.75
CA LYS A 561 7.99 1.59 -18.05
C LYS A 561 7.79 0.50 -19.11
N GLU A 562 8.05 -0.74 -18.75
CA GLU A 562 7.76 -1.91 -19.58
C GLU A 562 6.26 -2.03 -19.90
N LEU A 563 5.38 -1.79 -18.92
CA LEU A 563 3.93 -1.75 -19.16
C LEU A 563 3.50 -0.59 -20.09
N VAL A 564 4.18 0.57 -20.05
CA VAL A 564 3.92 1.68 -20.99
C VAL A 564 4.35 1.28 -22.40
N GLU A 565 5.53 0.68 -22.56
CA GLU A 565 5.99 0.15 -23.85
C GLU A 565 5.00 -0.90 -24.39
N GLN A 566 4.55 -1.85 -23.57
CA GLN A 566 3.54 -2.83 -23.97
C GLN A 566 2.19 -2.19 -24.38
N VAL A 567 1.78 -1.06 -23.78
CA VAL A 567 0.60 -0.30 -24.22
C VAL A 567 0.82 0.31 -25.61
N LEU A 568 2.00 0.85 -25.89
CA LEU A 568 2.35 1.41 -27.20
C LEU A 568 2.41 0.30 -28.26
N GLN A 569 3.07 -0.83 -27.97
CA GLN A 569 3.11 -2.01 -28.85
C GLN A 569 1.71 -2.59 -29.11
N ARG A 570 0.86 -2.71 -28.08
CA ARG A 570 -0.55 -3.12 -28.25
C ARG A 570 -1.35 -2.12 -29.11
N ARG A 571 -1.01 -0.83 -29.09
CA ARG A 571 -1.61 0.14 -30.03
C ARG A 571 -1.02 0.04 -31.43
N LEU A 572 0.23 -0.38 -31.61
CA LEU A 572 0.83 -0.60 -32.93
C LEU A 572 0.27 -1.85 -33.63
N ASP A 573 -0.15 -2.88 -32.89
CA ASP A 573 -0.84 -4.04 -33.44
C ASP A 573 -2.11 -3.63 -34.21
N LYS A 574 -2.09 -3.87 -35.52
CA LYS A 574 -3.17 -3.53 -36.46
C LYS A 574 -4.45 -4.32 -36.18
N ASN A 575 -4.36 -5.48 -35.54
CA ASN A 575 -5.50 -6.32 -35.19
C ASN A 575 -6.35 -5.69 -34.07
N VAL A 576 -5.71 -5.03 -33.09
CA VAL A 576 -6.40 -4.39 -31.96
C VAL A 576 -7.18 -3.16 -32.44
N ARG A 577 -8.50 -3.20 -32.28
CA ARG A 577 -9.43 -2.12 -32.65
C ARG A 577 -9.91 -1.36 -31.42
N LEU A 578 -9.88 -0.03 -31.48
CA LEU A 578 -10.35 0.82 -30.38
C LEU A 578 -11.88 0.72 -30.27
N GLY A 579 -12.37 0.40 -29.07
CA GLY A 579 -13.79 0.33 -28.76
C GLY A 579 -14.44 -1.02 -29.08
N ASP A 580 -13.67 -1.98 -29.63
CA ASP A 580 -14.15 -3.32 -29.95
C ASP A 580 -14.11 -4.21 -28.68
N PRO A 581 -15.26 -4.69 -28.17
CA PRO A 581 -15.31 -5.49 -26.93
C PRO A 581 -14.53 -6.80 -26.99
N ALA A 582 -14.21 -7.32 -28.18
CA ALA A 582 -13.42 -8.55 -28.32
C ALA A 582 -12.00 -8.44 -27.74
N PHE A 583 -11.49 -7.20 -27.58
CA PHE A 583 -10.16 -6.93 -27.03
C PHE A 583 -10.18 -6.49 -25.55
N HIS A 584 -11.34 -6.50 -24.89
CA HIS A 584 -11.47 -6.13 -23.47
C HIS A 584 -11.37 -7.39 -22.60
N ILE A 585 -10.85 -7.22 -21.38
CA ILE A 585 -11.01 -8.24 -20.34
C ILE A 585 -12.44 -8.13 -19.81
N HIS A 586 -13.17 -9.25 -19.78
CA HIS A 586 -14.54 -9.33 -19.26
C HIS A 586 -14.55 -10.01 -17.89
N PRO A 587 -15.52 -9.68 -17.00
CA PRO A 587 -15.73 -10.48 -15.80
C PRO A 587 -16.15 -11.91 -16.18
N PRO A 588 -15.87 -12.93 -15.32
CA PRO A 588 -16.42 -14.27 -15.48
C PRO A 588 -17.94 -14.24 -15.69
N VAL A 589 -18.44 -15.09 -16.60
CA VAL A 589 -19.87 -15.14 -16.99
C VAL A 589 -20.79 -15.49 -15.81
N SER A 590 -20.26 -16.13 -14.77
CA SER A 590 -20.95 -16.42 -13.50
C SER A 590 -21.25 -15.18 -12.66
N ILE A 591 -20.59 -14.05 -12.89
CA ILE A 591 -20.73 -12.84 -12.07
C ILE A 591 -21.88 -11.98 -12.61
N PRO A 592 -22.95 -11.75 -11.81
CA PRO A 592 -24.07 -10.93 -12.24
C PRO A 592 -23.67 -9.45 -12.35
N ALA A 593 -24.36 -8.72 -13.24
CA ALA A 593 -24.14 -7.29 -13.43
C ALA A 593 -24.47 -6.43 -12.19
N ASN A 594 -25.23 -6.96 -11.24
CA ASN A 594 -25.59 -6.33 -9.98
C ASN A 594 -25.58 -7.39 -8.85
N ILE A 595 -25.23 -6.97 -7.63
CA ILE A 595 -25.26 -7.82 -6.43
C ILE A 595 -26.65 -7.94 -5.80
N ALA A 596 -27.63 -7.15 -6.26
CA ALA A 596 -29.00 -7.26 -5.76
C ALA A 596 -29.64 -8.58 -6.24
N PRO A 597 -30.33 -9.32 -5.34
CA PRO A 597 -31.00 -10.58 -5.71
C PRO A 597 -32.25 -10.37 -6.58
N THR A 598 -32.75 -9.14 -6.67
CA THR A 598 -33.91 -8.76 -7.47
C THR A 598 -33.51 -7.87 -8.65
N PRO A 599 -34.26 -7.92 -9.77
CA PRO A 599 -34.08 -6.98 -10.87
C PRO A 599 -34.18 -5.52 -10.38
N LYS A 600 -33.35 -4.66 -10.95
CA LYS A 600 -33.38 -3.21 -10.64
C LYS A 600 -34.75 -2.65 -11.06
N PRO A 601 -35.53 -2.04 -10.15
CA PRO A 601 -36.80 -1.38 -10.51
C PRO A 601 -36.58 -0.24 -11.51
N ASN A 602 -37.66 0.21 -12.15
CA ASN A 602 -37.61 1.43 -12.94
C ASN A 602 -37.14 2.61 -12.05
N LYS A 603 -36.21 3.42 -12.56
CA LYS A 603 -35.68 4.57 -11.83
C LYS A 603 -36.79 5.58 -11.49
N THR A 604 -37.75 5.78 -12.39
CA THR A 604 -38.84 6.75 -12.18
C THR A 604 -39.72 6.33 -11.01
N ASP A 605 -40.15 5.08 -11.00
CA ASP A 605 -41.02 4.52 -9.96
C ASP A 605 -40.33 4.54 -8.60
N LEU A 606 -39.07 4.10 -8.54
CA LEU A 606 -38.27 4.10 -7.31
C LEU A 606 -37.97 5.51 -6.77
N VAL A 607 -37.93 6.54 -7.63
CA VAL A 607 -37.82 7.94 -7.22
C VAL A 607 -39.18 8.51 -6.78
N ALA A 608 -40.29 8.06 -7.36
CA ALA A 608 -41.64 8.43 -6.92
C ALA A 608 -41.96 7.86 -5.53
N GLU A 609 -41.54 6.61 -5.26
CA GLU A 609 -41.65 5.94 -3.96
C GLU A 609 -40.70 6.50 -2.88
N HIS A 610 -39.68 7.30 -3.26
CA HIS A 610 -38.68 7.81 -2.33
C HIS A 610 -39.24 8.89 -1.38
N ALA A 611 -39.80 8.45 -0.27
CA ALA A 611 -40.22 9.30 0.84
C ALA A 611 -39.01 9.82 1.65
N SER A 612 -38.77 11.12 1.58
CA SER A 612 -37.80 11.79 2.47
C SER A 612 -38.32 11.87 3.90
N ARG A 613 -37.44 11.69 4.89
CA ARG A 613 -37.74 11.97 6.31
C ARG A 613 -37.83 13.47 6.63
N PHE A 614 -37.40 14.33 5.70
CA PHE A 614 -37.55 15.77 5.79
C PHE A 614 -38.76 16.22 4.97
N PRO A 615 -39.64 17.09 5.52
CA PRO A 615 -40.79 17.60 4.79
C PRO A 615 -40.33 18.35 3.54
N LYS A 616 -40.99 18.07 2.40
CA LYS A 616 -40.81 18.88 1.19
C LYS A 616 -41.26 20.31 1.52
N LYS A 617 -40.36 21.29 1.44
CA LYS A 617 -40.77 22.71 1.53
C LYS A 617 -41.73 22.99 0.38
N HIS A 618 -42.99 23.24 0.69
CA HIS A 618 -43.93 23.78 -0.28
C HIS A 618 -43.50 25.21 -0.59
N THR A 619 -42.92 25.42 -1.77
CA THR A 619 -42.79 26.75 -2.37
C THR A 619 -44.17 27.14 -2.90
N ASN A 620 -44.98 27.78 -2.05
CA ASN A 620 -46.12 28.56 -2.53
C ASN A 620 -45.56 29.72 -3.35
N VAL A 621 -45.54 29.56 -4.67
CA VAL A 621 -45.48 30.71 -5.58
C VAL A 621 -46.90 31.24 -5.66
N GLU A 622 -47.23 32.17 -4.77
CA GLU A 622 -48.39 33.02 -4.97
C GLU A 622 -48.08 33.92 -6.17
N ASN A 623 -48.84 33.75 -7.25
CA ASN A 623 -48.86 34.73 -8.33
C ASN A 623 -49.44 36.02 -7.75
N VAL A 624 -48.57 37.01 -7.53
CA VAL A 624 -49.00 38.39 -7.29
C VAL A 624 -48.96 39.08 -8.65
N ASP A 625 -50.13 39.25 -9.27
CA ASP A 625 -50.30 40.12 -10.43
C ASP A 625 -50.07 41.59 -10.00
N PHE A 626 -49.15 42.28 -10.69
CA PHE A 626 -49.04 43.74 -10.77
C PHE A 626 -48.43 44.16 -12.11
#